data_AF-A0A8A2VHX3-F1
#
_entry.id   AF-A0A8A2VHX3-F1
#
_cell.length_a   1.000
_cell.length_b   1.000
_cell.length_c   1.000
_cell.angle_alpha   90.00
_cell.angle_beta   90.00
_cell.angle_gamma   90.00
#
_symmetry.space_group_name_H-M   'P 1'
#
loop_
_entity.id
_entity.type
_entity.pdbx_description
1 polymer ?
#
loop_
_entity_poly.entity_id
_entity_poly.type
_entity_poly.pdbx_seq_one_letter_code
_entity_poly.pdbx_strand_id
1 'polypeptide(L)'
;MTDNHDYDAPEKGATDWHLPLNSNFEQLDTDVEIRDSEGELNSYQPKAGAKFFATDTGNVYLGDGSKWTRAPTGTRLDGDVVNRTEPIDSLPGNIYVTNDSTADPTENDGDIVFYVNNE
;
A
#
# COMPACT_ATOMS: atom_id res chain seq x y z
N MET A 1 -27.56 3.21 0.47
CA MET A 1 -26.09 3.32 0.34
C MET A 1 -25.52 3.79 1.64
N THR A 2 -24.49 3.12 2.13
CA THR A 2 -23.56 3.68 3.12
C THR A 2 -22.48 4.48 2.37
N ASP A 3 -22.08 5.64 2.88
CA ASP A 3 -21.16 6.55 2.16
C ASP A 3 -19.77 5.94 1.90
N ASN A 4 -19.37 4.97 2.73
CA ASN A 4 -18.02 4.43 2.68
C ASN A 4 -17.92 3.09 1.95
N HIS A 5 -18.98 2.27 1.96
CA HIS A 5 -18.87 0.83 1.64
C HIS A 5 -19.99 0.33 0.73
N ASP A 6 -20.82 1.23 0.18
CA ASP A 6 -21.81 0.88 -0.82
C ASP A 6 -22.72 -0.31 -0.42
N TYR A 7 -23.08 -0.40 0.87
CA TYR A 7 -24.01 -1.42 1.33
C TYR A 7 -25.45 -1.08 0.99
N ASP A 8 -26.20 -2.14 0.66
CA ASP A 8 -27.60 -2.07 0.33
C ASP A 8 -28.47 -2.00 1.60
N ALA A 9 -29.41 -1.08 1.59
CA ALA A 9 -30.45 -1.00 2.62
C ALA A 9 -31.74 -1.61 2.06
N PRO A 10 -32.36 -2.58 2.74
CA PRO A 10 -33.65 -3.10 2.31
C PRO A 10 -34.70 -1.98 2.22
N GLU A 11 -35.55 -2.02 1.21
CA GLU A 11 -36.68 -1.10 1.12
C GLU A 11 -37.66 -1.31 2.29
N LYS A 12 -38.29 -0.22 2.72
CA LYS A 12 -39.28 -0.30 3.80
C LYS A 12 -40.46 -1.17 3.36
N GLY A 13 -40.68 -2.27 4.07
CA GLY A 13 -41.76 -3.22 3.80
C GLY A 13 -41.35 -4.43 2.95
N ALA A 14 -40.09 -4.51 2.51
CA ALA A 14 -39.54 -5.70 1.87
C ALA A 14 -39.57 -6.91 2.82
N THR A 15 -40.00 -8.07 2.32
CA THR A 15 -40.06 -9.34 3.09
C THR A 15 -38.85 -10.23 2.85
N ASP A 16 -38.11 -9.96 1.78
CA ASP A 16 -36.91 -10.64 1.31
C ASP A 16 -35.62 -9.94 1.80
N TRP A 17 -35.68 -9.32 2.98
CA TRP A 17 -34.57 -8.61 3.63
C TRP A 17 -33.28 -9.43 3.73
N HIS A 18 -33.38 -10.76 3.78
CA HIS A 18 -32.23 -11.66 3.85
C HIS A 18 -31.31 -11.55 2.63
N LEU A 19 -31.82 -11.15 1.45
CA LEU A 19 -31.00 -11.01 0.25
C LEU A 19 -29.96 -9.88 0.38
N PRO A 20 -30.34 -8.60 0.57
CA PRO A 20 -29.36 -7.53 0.75
C PRO A 20 -28.51 -7.72 2.01
N LEU A 21 -29.07 -8.28 3.09
CA LEU A 21 -28.28 -8.51 4.30
C LEU A 21 -27.19 -9.57 4.09
N ASN A 22 -27.52 -10.72 3.49
CA ASN A 22 -26.52 -11.75 3.23
C ASN A 22 -25.42 -11.24 2.30
N SER A 23 -25.78 -10.47 1.26
CA SER A 23 -24.80 -9.85 0.38
C SER A 23 -23.91 -8.85 1.11
N ASN A 24 -24.46 -8.01 1.99
CA ASN A 24 -23.67 -7.10 2.81
C ASN A 24 -22.73 -7.85 3.76
N PHE A 25 -23.16 -8.98 4.34
CA PHE A 25 -22.29 -9.79 5.21
C PHE A 25 -21.12 -10.41 4.46
N GLU A 26 -21.31 -10.84 3.21
CA GLU A 26 -20.22 -11.33 2.37
C GLU A 26 -19.19 -10.23 2.08
N GLN A 27 -19.63 -9.00 1.83
CA GLN A 27 -18.75 -7.85 1.60
C GLN A 27 -18.03 -7.39 2.87
N LEU A 28 -18.76 -7.31 4.00
CA LEU A 28 -18.22 -6.95 5.31
C LEU A 28 -17.04 -7.83 5.73
N ASP A 29 -17.07 -9.12 5.37
CA ASP A 29 -16.02 -10.07 5.73
C ASP A 29 -14.68 -9.82 5.00
N THR A 30 -14.68 -8.99 3.96
CA THR A 30 -13.45 -8.53 3.29
C THR A 30 -13.15 -7.06 3.52
N ASP A 31 -14.18 -6.23 3.69
CA ASP A 31 -14.04 -4.78 3.86
C ASP A 31 -13.52 -4.39 5.26
N VAL A 32 -13.89 -5.18 6.27
CA VAL A 32 -13.46 -4.94 7.64
C VAL A 32 -12.05 -5.50 7.84
N GLU A 33 -11.11 -4.61 8.14
CA GLU A 33 -9.74 -4.98 8.46
C GLU A 33 -9.66 -5.79 9.76
N ILE A 34 -8.98 -6.93 9.71
CA ILE A 34 -8.64 -7.74 10.88
C ILE A 34 -7.43 -7.11 11.56
N ARG A 35 -7.50 -6.91 12.88
CA ARG A 35 -6.41 -6.35 13.69
C ARG A 35 -6.09 -7.27 14.85
N ASP A 36 -4.88 -7.83 14.85
CA ASP A 36 -4.41 -8.75 15.88
C ASP A 36 -2.87 -8.78 15.93
N SER A 37 -2.27 -9.64 16.75
CA SER A 37 -0.84 -9.95 16.71
C SER A 37 -0.47 -10.80 15.49
N GLU A 38 0.74 -10.63 14.95
CA GLU A 38 1.18 -11.36 13.74
C GLU A 38 1.12 -12.89 13.91
N GLY A 39 1.31 -13.39 15.13
CA GLY A 39 1.24 -14.82 15.44
C GLY A 39 -0.13 -15.46 15.20
N GLU A 40 -1.20 -14.66 15.24
CA GLU A 40 -2.59 -15.10 15.07
C GLU A 40 -3.05 -15.08 13.60
N LEU A 41 -2.19 -14.72 12.65
CA LEU A 41 -2.55 -14.59 11.23
C LEU A 41 -3.28 -15.83 10.68
N ASN A 42 -2.85 -17.03 11.08
CA ASN A 42 -3.42 -18.30 10.60
C ASN A 42 -4.71 -18.71 11.33
N SER A 43 -5.14 -17.97 12.34
CA SER A 43 -6.43 -18.13 13.01
C SER A 43 -7.58 -17.55 12.16
N TYR A 44 -7.25 -16.79 11.11
CA TYR A 44 -8.21 -16.15 10.21
C TYR A 44 -8.11 -16.72 8.78
N GLN A 45 -9.27 -17.02 8.19
CA GLN A 45 -9.34 -17.54 6.81
C GLN A 45 -8.98 -16.42 5.81
N PRO A 46 -7.99 -16.62 4.93
CA PRO A 46 -7.68 -15.64 3.89
C PRO A 46 -8.81 -15.60 2.86
N LYS A 47 -9.53 -14.48 2.80
CA LYS A 47 -10.49 -14.17 1.74
C LYS A 47 -9.85 -13.22 0.72
N ALA A 48 -10.25 -13.34 -0.55
CA ALA A 48 -9.76 -12.45 -1.59
C ALA A 48 -10.15 -11.01 -1.26
N GLY A 49 -9.17 -10.11 -1.13
CA GLY A 49 -9.38 -8.71 -0.76
C GLY A 49 -9.39 -8.42 0.74
N ALA A 50 -9.43 -9.44 1.60
CA ALA A 50 -9.33 -9.24 3.04
C ALA A 50 -7.97 -8.67 3.44
N LYS A 51 -7.96 -7.84 4.49
CA LYS A 51 -6.76 -7.22 5.05
C LYS A 51 -6.57 -7.62 6.50
N PHE A 52 -5.33 -7.96 6.85
CA PHE A 52 -4.90 -8.18 8.22
C PHE A 52 -3.78 -7.18 8.56
N PHE A 53 -3.93 -6.48 9.68
CA PHE A 53 -2.92 -5.59 10.23
C PHE A 53 -2.37 -6.18 11.53
N ALA A 54 -1.09 -6.57 11.49
CA ALA A 54 -0.34 -7.03 12.65
C ALA A 54 -0.01 -5.84 13.55
N THR A 55 -0.74 -5.70 14.65
CA THR A 55 -0.66 -4.55 15.57
C THR A 55 0.67 -4.46 16.34
N ASP A 56 1.39 -5.57 16.46
CA ASP A 56 2.68 -5.68 17.14
C ASP A 56 3.88 -5.42 16.23
N THR A 57 3.85 -5.88 14.98
CA THR A 57 4.95 -5.70 14.01
C THR A 57 4.73 -4.53 13.04
N GLY A 58 3.49 -4.06 12.91
CA GLY A 58 3.07 -3.07 11.90
C GLY A 58 2.96 -3.63 10.48
N ASN A 59 3.10 -4.94 10.31
CA ASN A 59 2.97 -5.57 9.00
C ASN A 59 1.52 -5.62 8.54
N VAL A 60 1.32 -5.42 7.23
CA VAL A 60 0.02 -5.58 6.57
C VAL A 60 0.07 -6.83 5.71
N TYR A 61 -1.00 -7.62 5.72
CA TYR A 61 -1.17 -8.79 4.88
C TYR A 61 -2.47 -8.66 4.07
N LEU A 62 -2.44 -9.16 2.84
CA LEU A 62 -3.59 -9.24 1.94
C LEU A 62 -3.92 -10.70 1.64
N GLY A 63 -5.20 -11.04 1.76
CA GLY A 63 -5.72 -12.35 1.40
C GLY A 63 -6.01 -12.43 -0.10
N ASP A 64 -5.63 -13.55 -0.74
CA ASP A 64 -5.95 -13.85 -2.13
C ASP A 64 -7.07 -14.92 -2.28
N GLY A 65 -7.68 -15.32 -1.17
CA GLY A 65 -8.66 -16.41 -1.08
C GLY A 65 -8.06 -17.78 -0.76
N SER A 66 -6.74 -17.91 -0.78
CA SER A 66 -6.02 -19.16 -0.44
C SER A 66 -4.94 -18.95 0.62
N LYS A 67 -4.26 -17.79 0.62
CA LYS A 67 -3.18 -17.47 1.54
C LYS A 67 -3.14 -15.99 1.88
N TRP A 68 -2.47 -15.69 3.00
CA TRP A 68 -2.05 -14.34 3.36
C TRP A 68 -0.70 -14.04 2.70
N THR A 69 -0.62 -12.91 1.99
CA THR A 69 0.64 -12.40 1.43
C THR A 69 0.97 -11.07 2.08
N ARG A 70 2.19 -10.95 2.63
CA ARG A 70 2.65 -9.68 3.22
C ARG A 70 2.66 -8.59 2.14
N ALA A 71 1.93 -7.51 2.39
CA ALA A 71 1.94 -6.35 1.52
C ALA A 71 3.33 -5.68 1.58
N PRO A 72 3.84 -5.15 0.46
CA PRO A 72 5.04 -4.33 0.49
C PRO A 72 4.77 -3.14 1.41
N THR A 73 5.51 -3.05 2.52
CA THR A 73 5.62 -1.78 3.23
C THR A 73 6.40 -0.87 2.31
N GLY A 74 5.80 0.25 1.88
CA GLY A 74 6.54 1.26 1.13
C GLY A 74 7.74 1.66 1.96
N THR A 75 8.93 1.24 1.54
CA THR A 75 10.17 1.75 2.11
C THR A 75 10.16 3.25 1.85
N ARG A 76 9.96 4.04 2.90
CA ARG A 76 10.58 5.36 2.93
C ARG A 76 12.04 5.10 2.63
N LEU A 77 12.54 5.59 1.50
CA LEU A 77 13.96 5.57 1.21
C LEU A 77 14.63 6.44 2.28
N ASP A 78 15.05 5.82 3.37
CA ASP A 78 15.91 6.44 4.38
C ASP A 78 17.35 6.32 3.86
N GLY A 79 17.56 6.91 2.68
CA GLY A 79 18.87 7.04 2.09
C GLY A 79 19.58 8.19 2.77
N ASP A 80 20.72 7.91 3.41
CA ASP A 80 21.66 8.96 3.79
C ASP A 80 22.09 9.68 2.51
N VAL A 81 21.82 10.98 2.44
CA VAL A 81 22.28 11.82 1.33
C VAL A 81 23.78 12.01 1.51
N VAL A 82 24.55 11.05 1.01
CA VAL A 82 26.00 11.16 1.00
C VAL A 82 26.43 12.18 -0.05
N ASN A 83 26.94 13.32 0.41
CA ASN A 83 27.68 14.25 -0.44
C ASN A 83 28.97 13.56 -0.92
N ARG A 84 28.93 12.93 -2.09
CA ARG A 84 30.12 12.36 -2.73
C ARG A 84 30.92 13.48 -3.39
N THR A 85 32.23 13.49 -3.15
CA THR A 85 33.20 14.42 -3.77
C THR A 85 33.94 13.80 -4.96
N GLU A 86 33.77 12.50 -5.18
CA GLU A 86 34.39 11.77 -6.30
C GLU A 86 33.56 11.92 -7.59
N PRO A 87 34.19 11.95 -8.78
CA PRO A 87 33.49 11.96 -10.07
C PRO A 87 32.55 10.76 -10.21
N ILE A 88 31.30 11.04 -10.59
CA ILE A 88 30.18 10.09 -10.53
C ILE A 88 30.00 9.35 -11.88
N ASP A 89 30.60 9.84 -12.96
CA ASP A 89 30.41 9.39 -14.36
C ASP A 89 30.88 7.96 -14.69
N SER A 90 31.50 7.25 -13.75
CA SER A 90 32.01 5.89 -13.98
C SER A 90 31.06 4.76 -13.57
N LEU A 91 29.83 5.06 -13.16
CA LEU A 91 28.85 4.06 -12.71
C LEU A 91 27.54 4.16 -13.53
N PRO A 92 27.05 3.05 -14.12
CA PRO A 92 25.77 3.06 -14.83
C PRO A 92 24.58 3.10 -13.87
N GLY A 93 23.68 4.09 -14.04
CA GLY A 93 22.33 4.12 -13.47
C GLY A 93 22.23 4.79 -12.10
N ASN A 94 22.56 6.07 -12.00
CA ASN A 94 22.50 6.83 -10.75
C ASN A 94 21.21 7.67 -10.65
N ILE A 95 20.81 7.98 -9.41
CA ILE A 95 19.73 8.92 -9.10
C ILE A 95 20.35 10.18 -8.49
N TYR A 96 20.01 11.35 -9.02
CA TYR A 96 20.51 12.67 -8.63
C TYR A 96 19.40 13.49 -7.99
N VAL A 97 19.73 14.23 -6.93
CA VAL A 97 18.85 15.23 -6.32
C VAL A 97 19.64 16.54 -6.28
N THR A 98 19.21 17.56 -7.01
CA THR A 98 19.96 18.82 -7.15
C THR A 98 19.06 20.03 -6.93
N ASN A 99 19.65 21.10 -6.39
CA ASN A 99 19.03 22.43 -6.29
C ASN A 99 19.40 23.30 -7.50
N ASP A 100 20.33 22.84 -8.33
CA ASP A 100 20.76 23.51 -9.54
C ASP A 100 19.95 22.98 -10.72
N SER A 101 19.09 23.83 -11.26
CA SER A 101 18.19 23.52 -12.39
C SER A 101 18.86 23.66 -13.76
N THR A 102 20.14 24.03 -13.82
CA THR A 102 20.70 24.63 -15.05
C THR A 102 21.57 23.71 -15.90
N ALA A 103 21.86 22.49 -15.46
CA ALA A 103 22.43 21.47 -16.33
C ALA A 103 22.03 20.08 -15.86
N ASP A 104 21.71 19.20 -16.81
CA ASP A 104 21.69 17.77 -16.57
C ASP A 104 23.10 17.36 -16.14
N PRO A 105 23.33 16.93 -14.88
CA PRO A 105 24.67 16.57 -14.42
C PRO A 105 25.13 15.22 -14.99
N THR A 106 24.34 14.63 -15.89
CA THR A 106 24.51 13.26 -16.36
C THR A 106 24.83 13.27 -17.84
N GLU A 107 26.01 12.79 -18.21
CA GLU A 107 26.35 12.51 -19.62
C GLU A 107 25.78 11.14 -20.08
N ASN A 108 25.20 10.36 -19.15
CA ASN A 108 24.76 8.99 -19.38
C ASN A 108 23.23 8.88 -19.53
N ASP A 109 22.80 8.31 -20.66
CA ASP A 109 21.41 7.90 -20.90
C ASP A 109 20.99 6.82 -19.87
N GLY A 110 20.01 7.15 -19.01
CA GLY A 110 19.49 6.25 -17.97
C GLY A 110 19.55 6.79 -16.55
N ASP A 111 20.13 7.97 -16.35
CA ASP A 111 20.16 8.62 -15.05
C ASP A 111 18.84 9.37 -14.75
N ILE A 112 18.47 9.46 -13.47
CA ILE A 112 17.23 10.11 -13.02
C ILE A 112 17.59 11.33 -12.17
N VAL A 113 17.15 12.52 -12.56
CA VAL A 113 17.42 13.78 -11.86
C VAL A 113 16.14 14.35 -11.23
N PHE A 114 16.18 14.60 -9.93
CA PHE A 114 15.15 15.31 -9.19
C PHE A 114 15.63 16.73 -8.87
N TYR A 115 14.82 17.73 -9.21
CA TYR A 115 15.07 19.13 -8.85
C TYR A 115 14.30 19.49 -7.59
N VAL A 116 15.00 19.97 -6.56
CA VAL A 116 14.37 20.47 -5.34
C VAL A 116 14.11 21.97 -5.53
N ASN A 117 12.84 22.35 -5.57
CA ASN A 117 12.43 23.75 -5.53
C ASN A 117 12.46 24.20 -4.06
N ASN A 118 13.41 25.06 -3.70
CA ASN A 118 13.37 25.75 -2.41
C ASN A 118 12.33 26.87 -2.50
N GLU A 119 11.23 26.74 -1.74
CA GLU A 119 10.33 27.86 -1.42
C GLU A 119 10.95 28.77 -0.33
#